data_AF-A0A1Y4LKN8-F1
#
_entry.id   AF-A0A1Y4LKN8-F1
#
_cell.length_a   1.000
_cell.length_b   1.000
_cell.length_c   1.000
_cell.angle_alpha   90.00
_cell.angle_beta   90.00
_cell.angle_gamma   90.00
#
_symmetry.space_group_name_H-M   'P 1'
#
loop_
_entity.id
_entity.type
_entity.pdbx_description
1 polymer ?
#
loop_
_entity_poly.entity_id
_entity_poly.type
_entity_poly.pdbx_seq_one_letter_code
_entity_poly.pdbx_strand_id
1 'polypeptide(L)'
;MLVAMIDNEERYFTYHLIYGLDTDLITEMRDKFELYHKRKVIFNQSFDDNTWVMSDEKSQYTLDFSLLLINYQFVVRQNMMVDPEQMVLACKVYAMIQFGVHALATIVSSLRALYQLLDKLITQDIQTALQTMSLSVLHALADFFPLLDSSSETILYIQDVLDAIPPAPRANKRRSLAPFVSYFRFSDVMTQFWEHAESEQMIRFFPLWLWWNLTTIRRCDQPSLH
;
A
#
# COMPACT_ATOMS: atom_id res chain seq x y z
N MET A 1 -2.28 -10.82 -3.73
CA MET A 1 -0.88 -10.94 -3.26
C MET A 1 -0.43 -9.57 -2.78
N LEU A 2 -0.34 -9.40 -1.46
CA LEU A 2 0.03 -8.14 -0.84
C LEU A 2 1.55 -7.96 -0.87
N VAL A 3 1.98 -6.74 -1.19
CA VAL A 3 3.39 -6.36 -1.18
C VAL A 3 3.56 -5.16 -0.27
N ALA A 4 4.26 -5.34 0.85
CA ALA A 4 4.69 -4.22 1.68
C ALA A 4 6.03 -3.69 1.16
N MET A 5 6.12 -2.37 1.06
CA MET A 5 7.40 -1.68 0.85
C MET A 5 7.98 -1.30 2.22
N ILE A 6 9.19 -1.79 2.51
CA ILE A 6 9.99 -1.40 3.67
C ILE A 6 10.99 -0.35 3.20
N ASP A 7 11.04 0.76 3.91
CA ASP A 7 12.02 1.82 3.69
C ASP A 7 13.15 1.66 4.72
N ASN A 8 14.30 1.14 4.28
CA ASN A 8 15.47 1.01 5.15
C ASN A 8 16.23 2.34 5.24
N GLU A 9 16.82 2.62 6.41
CA GLU A 9 17.63 3.82 6.68
C GLU A 9 18.77 4.02 5.66
N GLU A 10 19.21 2.94 5.00
CA GLU A 10 20.22 2.94 3.94
C GLU A 10 19.70 3.28 2.53
N ARG A 11 18.46 3.78 2.40
CA ARG A 11 17.83 4.20 1.11
C ARG A 11 17.61 3.05 0.12
N TYR A 12 17.33 1.85 0.62
CA TYR A 12 16.87 0.72 -0.19
C TYR A 12 15.40 0.44 0.08
N PHE A 13 14.64 0.14 -0.99
CA PHE A 13 13.27 -0.34 -0.88
C PHE A 13 13.28 -1.86 -0.97
N THR A 14 12.89 -2.52 0.11
CA THR A 14 12.70 -3.97 0.13
C THR A 14 11.21 -4.27 0.02
N TYR A 15 10.84 -5.17 -0.89
CA TYR A 15 9.46 -5.61 -1.07
C TYR A 15 9.28 -6.96 -0.39
N HIS A 16 8.40 -7.03 0.60
CA HIS A 16 8.05 -8.27 1.29
C HIS A 16 6.69 -8.77 0.83
N LEU A 17 6.64 -10.06 0.48
CA LEU A 17 5.41 -10.78 0.18
C LEU A 17 4.73 -11.16 1.49
N ILE A 18 3.49 -10.74 1.65
CA ILE A 18 2.72 -11.00 2.88
C ILE A 18 1.70 -12.10 2.61
N TYR A 19 1.77 -13.14 3.43
CA TYR A 19 0.93 -14.32 3.33
C TYR A 19 -0.13 -14.43 4.45
N GLY A 20 -0.01 -13.64 5.53
CA GLY A 20 -0.91 -13.70 6.69
C GLY A 20 -0.49 -12.73 7.82
N LEU A 21 -1.24 -12.74 8.93
CA LEU A 21 -0.95 -11.93 10.12
C LEU A 21 0.04 -12.66 11.03
N ASP A 22 1.33 -12.34 10.89
CA ASP A 22 2.37 -12.84 11.79
C ASP A 22 2.77 -11.78 12.83
N THR A 23 3.22 -12.24 13.99
CA THR A 23 3.84 -11.43 15.05
C THR A 23 5.04 -10.63 14.55
N ASP A 24 5.84 -11.20 13.65
CA ASP A 24 6.96 -10.50 13.02
C ASP A 24 6.47 -9.34 12.13
N LEU A 25 5.42 -9.57 11.34
CA LEU A 25 4.81 -8.55 10.50
C LEU A 25 4.22 -7.40 11.33
N ILE A 26 3.55 -7.72 12.44
CA ILE A 26 3.00 -6.71 13.35
C ILE A 26 4.11 -5.83 13.92
N THR A 27 5.22 -6.45 14.33
CA THR A 27 6.38 -5.72 14.87
C THR A 27 7.00 -4.82 13.80
N GLU A 28 7.19 -5.34 12.60
CA GLU A 28 7.73 -4.59 11.46
C GLU A 28 6.83 -3.38 11.08
N MET A 29 5.51 -3.56 11.10
CA MET A 29 4.58 -2.46 10.81
C MET A 29 4.54 -1.42 11.93
N ARG A 30 4.81 -1.82 13.19
CA ARG A 30 4.98 -0.88 14.32
C ARG A 30 6.24 -0.05 14.16
N ASP A 31 7.36 -0.66 13.78
CA ASP A 31 8.60 0.07 13.49
C ASP A 31 8.42 1.04 12.33
N LYS A 32 7.70 0.61 11.28
CA LYS A 32 7.33 1.47 10.16
C LYS A 32 6.46 2.65 10.61
N PHE A 33 5.53 2.44 11.54
CA PHE A 33 4.71 3.52 12.10
C PHE A 33 5.58 4.57 12.82
N GLU A 34 6.53 4.12 13.65
CA GLU A 34 7.46 5.03 14.32
C GLU A 34 8.31 5.83 13.33
N LEU A 35 8.75 5.21 12.24
CA LEU A 35 9.49 5.88 11.17
C LEU A 35 8.66 7.02 10.54
N TYR A 36 7.38 6.77 10.22
CA TYR A 36 6.49 7.80 9.66
C TYR A 36 6.08 8.88 10.69
N HIS A 37 6.02 8.53 11.98
CA HIS A 37 5.86 9.50 13.06
C HIS A 37 7.09 10.42 13.17
N LYS A 38 8.31 9.86 13.16
CA LYS A 38 9.57 10.65 13.14
C LYS A 38 9.65 11.59 11.94
N ARG A 39 9.10 11.17 10.79
CA ARG A 39 9.01 11.97 9.56
C ARG A 39 7.86 13.01 9.57
N LYS A 40 7.08 13.10 10.65
CA LYS A 40 5.92 14.00 10.81
C LYS A 40 4.81 13.79 9.78
N VAL A 41 4.74 12.60 9.19
CA VAL A 41 3.63 12.20 8.30
C VAL A 41 2.43 11.76 9.13
N ILE A 42 2.70 11.06 10.24
CA ILE A 42 1.71 10.67 11.24
C ILE A 42 1.96 11.50 12.49
N PHE A 43 0.92 12.11 13.06
CA PHE A 43 1.04 12.97 14.25
C PHE A 43 0.78 12.22 15.57
N ASN A 44 0.23 11.02 15.50
CA ASN A 44 -0.06 10.18 16.66
C ASN A 44 1.18 9.55 17.27
N GLN A 45 1.16 9.42 18.59
CA GLN A 45 2.30 8.91 19.36
C GLN A 45 2.33 7.39 19.46
N SER A 46 1.17 6.72 19.35
CA SER A 46 1.08 5.27 19.48
C SER A 46 0.39 4.64 18.27
N PHE A 47 0.92 3.50 17.83
CA PHE A 47 0.27 2.63 16.86
C PHE A 47 -1.08 2.10 17.40
N ASP A 48 -1.17 1.89 18.71
CA ASP A 48 -2.37 1.36 19.34
C ASP A 48 -3.48 2.43 19.50
N ASP A 49 -3.22 3.69 19.15
CA ASP A 49 -4.24 4.76 19.16
C ASP A 49 -5.45 4.41 18.29
N ASN A 50 -6.65 4.79 18.75
CA ASN A 50 -7.89 4.53 18.03
C ASN A 50 -8.12 5.47 16.85
N THR A 51 -7.43 6.60 16.80
CA THR A 51 -7.51 7.55 15.70
C THR A 51 -6.12 7.90 15.22
N TRP A 52 -5.87 7.83 13.91
CA TRP A 52 -4.61 8.26 13.30
C TRP A 52 -4.85 9.49 12.44
N VAL A 53 -4.14 10.57 12.76
CA VAL A 53 -4.12 11.83 12.04
C VAL A 53 -2.83 11.88 11.22
N MET A 54 -2.99 12.08 9.92
CA MET A 54 -1.92 11.99 8.92
C MET A 54 -1.97 13.20 8.00
N SER A 55 -0.83 13.60 7.44
CA SER A 55 -0.78 14.63 6.41
C SER A 55 0.21 14.30 5.30
N ASP A 56 -0.14 14.67 4.07
CA ASP A 56 0.75 14.66 2.91
C ASP A 56 1.25 16.08 2.56
N GLU A 57 1.34 16.96 3.58
CA GLU A 57 1.66 18.39 3.49
C GLU A 57 0.62 19.26 2.76
N LYS A 58 -0.18 18.66 1.87
CA LYS A 58 -1.24 19.34 1.10
C LYS A 58 -2.61 19.18 1.75
N SER A 59 -2.84 18.08 2.45
CA SER A 59 -4.13 17.71 3.02
C SER A 59 -3.93 16.92 4.30
N GLN A 60 -4.93 16.98 5.17
CA GLN A 60 -4.96 16.26 6.43
C GLN A 60 -6.04 15.18 6.35
N TYR A 61 -5.68 13.97 6.80
CA TYR A 61 -6.51 12.79 6.75
C TYR A 61 -6.61 12.18 8.15
N THR A 62 -7.79 11.69 8.50
CA THR A 62 -8.04 11.02 9.78
C THR A 62 -8.60 9.63 9.52
N LEU A 63 -8.01 8.63 10.17
CA LEU A 63 -8.50 7.27 10.25
C LEU A 63 -9.05 7.04 11.66
N ASP A 64 -10.29 6.57 11.78
CA ASP A 64 -10.93 6.34 13.07
C ASP A 64 -11.33 4.87 13.25
N PHE A 65 -10.47 4.12 13.92
CA PHE A 65 -10.66 2.70 14.21
C PHE A 65 -11.73 2.45 15.29
N SER A 66 -12.18 3.46 16.03
CA SER A 66 -13.23 3.32 17.04
C SER A 66 -14.56 2.91 16.41
N LEU A 67 -14.89 3.54 15.27
CA LEU A 67 -16.08 3.19 14.49
C LEU A 67 -16.02 1.75 13.97
N LEU A 68 -14.81 1.25 13.70
CA LEU A 68 -14.62 -0.10 13.18
C LEU A 68 -14.95 -1.11 14.26
N LEU A 69 -14.39 -0.88 15.45
CA LEU A 69 -14.64 -1.71 16.62
C LEU A 69 -16.14 -1.79 16.94
N ILE A 70 -16.83 -0.64 16.97
CA ILE A 70 -18.25 -0.58 17.28
C ILE A 70 -19.08 -1.33 16.24
N ASN A 71 -18.91 -1.01 14.95
CA ASN A 71 -19.70 -1.63 13.88
C ASN A 71 -19.44 -3.14 13.80
N TYR A 72 -18.18 -3.54 13.95
CA TYR A 72 -17.80 -4.93 13.85
C TYR A 72 -18.30 -5.76 15.03
N GLN A 73 -18.39 -5.22 16.25
CA GLN A 73 -19.01 -5.92 17.39
C GLN A 73 -20.46 -6.36 17.12
N PHE A 74 -21.21 -5.63 16.30
CA PHE A 74 -22.56 -6.02 15.89
C PHE A 74 -22.54 -7.15 14.83
N VAL A 75 -21.58 -7.11 13.92
CA VAL A 75 -21.42 -8.11 12.84
C VAL A 75 -20.83 -9.44 13.36
N VAL A 76 -19.91 -9.40 14.32
CA VAL A 76 -19.28 -10.58 14.95
C VAL A 76 -20.30 -11.48 15.62
N ARG A 77 -21.34 -10.90 16.24
CA ARG A 77 -22.44 -11.68 16.84
C ARG A 77 -23.20 -12.52 15.82
N GLN A 78 -23.11 -12.18 14.54
CA GLN A 78 -23.92 -12.81 13.51
C GLN A 78 -23.16 -13.82 12.67
N ASN A 79 -21.88 -13.67 12.31
CA ASN A 79 -21.28 -14.59 11.32
C ASN A 79 -19.74 -14.70 11.20
N MET A 80 -18.93 -13.71 11.58
CA MET A 80 -17.51 -13.68 11.15
C MET A 80 -16.49 -14.41 12.03
N MET A 81 -16.83 -14.78 13.28
CA MET A 81 -15.98 -15.54 14.23
C MET A 81 -14.55 -15.03 14.46
N VAL A 82 -14.19 -13.82 14.00
CA VAL A 82 -12.92 -13.15 14.32
C VAL A 82 -13.17 -12.14 15.42
N ASP A 83 -12.27 -12.09 16.40
CA ASP A 83 -12.38 -11.17 17.52
C ASP A 83 -12.32 -9.70 17.06
N PRO A 84 -13.14 -8.79 17.63
CA PRO A 84 -13.13 -7.40 17.22
C PRO A 84 -11.79 -6.69 17.35
N GLU A 85 -10.99 -7.02 18.35
CA GLU A 85 -9.67 -6.40 18.54
C GLU A 85 -8.69 -6.90 17.46
N GLN A 86 -8.78 -8.18 17.09
CA GLN A 86 -7.99 -8.75 15.99
C GLN A 86 -8.34 -8.12 14.64
N MET A 87 -9.62 -7.83 14.38
CA MET A 87 -10.03 -7.13 13.15
C MET A 87 -9.49 -5.71 13.08
N VAL A 88 -9.50 -4.97 14.19
CA VAL A 88 -8.91 -3.62 14.27
C VAL A 88 -7.41 -3.68 14.03
N LEU A 89 -6.72 -4.64 14.65
CA LEU A 89 -5.29 -4.84 14.45
C LEU A 89 -4.96 -5.15 12.98
N ALA A 90 -5.72 -6.04 12.35
CA ALA A 90 -5.60 -6.37 10.94
C ALA A 90 -5.75 -5.13 10.05
N CYS A 91 -6.72 -4.26 10.34
CA CYS A 91 -6.92 -3.02 9.61
C CYS A 91 -5.75 -2.02 9.79
N LYS A 92 -5.19 -1.93 10.99
CA LYS A 92 -4.01 -1.09 11.27
C LYS A 92 -2.78 -1.60 10.52
N VAL A 93 -2.53 -2.90 10.56
CA VAL A 93 -1.45 -3.57 9.80
C VAL A 93 -1.64 -3.34 8.30
N TYR A 94 -2.85 -3.57 7.78
CA TYR A 94 -3.18 -3.33 6.38
C TYR A 94 -2.94 -1.88 5.95
N ALA A 95 -3.37 -0.91 6.77
CA ALA A 95 -3.11 0.50 6.50
C ALA A 95 -1.59 0.74 6.36
N MET A 96 -0.78 0.26 7.31
CA MET A 96 0.68 0.38 7.30
C MET A 96 1.37 -0.33 6.14
N ILE A 97 0.83 -1.46 5.66
CA ILE A 97 1.31 -2.12 4.45
C ILE A 97 1.18 -1.19 3.24
N GLN A 98 0.06 -0.45 3.15
CA GLN A 98 -0.18 0.49 2.04
C GLN A 98 0.67 1.75 2.09
N PHE A 99 1.16 2.15 3.27
CA PHE A 99 2.06 3.30 3.39
C PHE A 99 3.33 3.12 2.54
N GLY A 100 3.67 4.16 1.78
CA GLY A 100 4.82 4.16 0.87
C GLY A 100 4.54 3.55 -0.51
N VAL A 101 3.47 2.76 -0.65
CA VAL A 101 3.02 2.24 -1.96
C VAL A 101 1.89 3.11 -2.53
N HIS A 102 0.95 3.53 -1.69
CA HIS A 102 -0.23 4.28 -2.08
C HIS A 102 -0.27 5.67 -1.43
N ALA A 103 -1.00 6.59 -2.06
CA ALA A 103 -1.27 7.91 -1.49
C ALA A 103 -2.21 7.81 -0.29
N LEU A 104 -2.11 8.73 0.67
CA LEU A 104 -2.95 8.74 1.89
C LEU A 104 -4.45 8.74 1.56
N ALA A 105 -4.86 9.46 0.52
CA ALA A 105 -6.25 9.46 0.06
C ALA A 105 -6.76 8.06 -0.33
N THR A 106 -5.90 7.24 -0.92
CA THR A 106 -6.21 5.85 -1.29
C THR A 106 -6.33 4.97 -0.05
N ILE A 107 -5.44 5.13 0.93
CA ILE A 107 -5.49 4.40 2.22
C ILE A 107 -6.78 4.72 2.98
N VAL A 108 -7.19 5.98 2.99
CA VAL A 108 -8.47 6.38 3.59
C VAL A 108 -9.64 5.77 2.83
N SER A 109 -9.58 5.72 1.49
CA SER A 109 -10.64 5.14 0.67
C SER A 109 -10.78 3.62 0.86
N SER A 110 -9.67 2.89 1.05
CA SER A 110 -9.69 1.44 1.29
C SER A 110 -10.27 1.12 2.67
N LEU A 111 -9.95 1.89 3.70
CA LEU A 111 -10.61 1.74 5.00
C LEU A 111 -12.09 2.13 4.96
N ARG A 112 -12.47 3.19 4.22
CA ARG A 112 -13.89 3.53 3.96
C ARG A 112 -14.66 2.42 3.28
N ALA A 113 -14.05 1.70 2.34
CA ALA A 113 -14.65 0.53 1.74
C ALA A 113 -14.99 -0.55 2.79
N LEU A 114 -14.10 -0.78 3.76
CA LEU A 114 -14.35 -1.71 4.87
C LEU A 114 -15.51 -1.24 5.75
N TYR A 115 -15.55 0.04 6.14
CA TYR A 115 -16.69 0.58 6.91
C TYR A 115 -18.02 0.41 6.18
N GLN A 116 -18.05 0.67 4.88
CA GLN A 116 -19.26 0.50 4.06
C GLN A 116 -19.71 -0.96 4.01
N LEU A 117 -18.78 -1.91 3.93
CA LEU A 117 -19.12 -3.32 3.97
C LEU A 117 -19.72 -3.68 5.32
N LEU A 118 -19.06 -3.30 6.42
CA LEU A 118 -19.53 -3.60 7.77
C LEU A 118 -20.91 -3.00 8.05
N ASP A 119 -21.15 -1.76 7.64
CA ASP A 119 -22.45 -1.09 7.80
C ASP A 119 -23.58 -1.83 7.07
N LYS A 120 -23.30 -2.30 5.84
CA LYS A 120 -24.25 -3.13 5.10
C LYS A 120 -24.48 -4.49 5.76
N LEU A 121 -23.43 -5.11 6.29
CA LEU A 121 -23.54 -6.40 6.99
C LEU A 121 -24.34 -6.31 8.30
N ILE A 122 -24.50 -5.13 8.90
CA ILE A 122 -25.39 -4.94 10.06
C ILE A 122 -26.87 -5.06 9.65
N THR A 123 -27.21 -4.65 8.43
CA THR A 123 -28.60 -4.51 7.98
C THR A 123 -29.04 -5.56 6.96
N GLN A 124 -28.09 -6.18 6.26
CA GLN A 124 -28.32 -7.09 5.14
C GLN A 124 -27.48 -8.36 5.29
N ASP A 125 -27.89 -9.43 4.62
CA ASP A 125 -27.07 -10.63 4.48
C ASP A 125 -25.84 -10.35 3.58
N ILE A 126 -24.82 -11.20 3.71
CA ILE A 126 -23.53 -11.02 3.02
C ILE A 126 -23.70 -10.98 1.50
N GLN A 127 -24.57 -11.82 0.94
CA GLN A 127 -24.76 -11.90 -0.50
C GLN A 127 -25.37 -10.61 -1.04
N THR A 128 -26.42 -10.09 -0.40
CA THR A 128 -27.04 -8.81 -0.79
C THR A 128 -26.09 -7.63 -0.57
N ALA A 129 -25.32 -7.63 0.53
CA ALA A 129 -24.35 -6.59 0.81
C ALA A 129 -23.30 -6.48 -0.33
N LEU A 130 -22.73 -7.61 -0.76
CA LEU A 130 -21.73 -7.65 -1.83
C LEU A 130 -22.31 -7.26 -3.20
N GLN A 131 -23.53 -7.70 -3.53
CA GLN A 131 -24.18 -7.37 -4.81
C GLN A 131 -24.57 -5.89 -4.93
N THR A 132 -24.89 -5.24 -3.81
CA THR A 132 -25.29 -3.82 -3.80
C THR A 132 -24.09 -2.86 -3.74
N MET A 133 -22.87 -3.37 -3.57
CA MET A 133 -21.66 -2.54 -3.54
C MET A 133 -21.18 -2.17 -4.94
N SER A 134 -20.53 -1.01 -5.06
CA SER A 134 -19.88 -0.63 -6.31
C SER A 134 -18.60 -1.46 -6.52
N LEU A 135 -18.30 -1.77 -7.78
CA LEU A 135 -17.12 -2.53 -8.17
C LEU A 135 -15.80 -1.90 -7.68
N SER A 136 -15.73 -0.58 -7.60
CA SER A 136 -14.59 0.16 -7.02
C SER A 136 -14.33 -0.17 -5.55
N VAL A 137 -15.40 -0.35 -4.77
CA VAL A 137 -15.33 -0.66 -3.33
C VAL A 137 -14.91 -2.11 -3.16
N LEU A 138 -15.48 -3.02 -3.94
CA LEU A 138 -15.09 -4.43 -3.93
C LEU A 138 -13.61 -4.63 -4.29
N HIS A 139 -13.09 -3.90 -5.29
CA HIS A 139 -11.66 -3.94 -5.60
C HIS A 139 -10.75 -3.45 -4.46
N ALA A 140 -11.18 -2.45 -3.70
CA ALA A 140 -10.41 -1.96 -2.56
C ALA A 140 -10.36 -2.97 -1.38
N LEU A 141 -11.34 -3.89 -1.34
CA LEU A 141 -11.46 -4.95 -0.34
C LEU A 141 -10.71 -6.23 -0.71
N ALA A 142 -10.51 -6.49 -2.00
CA ALA A 142 -9.88 -7.72 -2.50
C ALA A 142 -8.48 -7.97 -1.90
N ASP A 143 -7.72 -6.89 -1.66
CA ASP A 143 -6.39 -6.99 -1.07
C ASP A 143 -6.41 -7.17 0.46
N PHE A 144 -7.52 -6.85 1.15
CA PHE A 144 -7.60 -6.90 2.61
C PHE A 144 -7.91 -8.31 3.13
N PHE A 145 -8.94 -8.97 2.59
CA PHE A 145 -9.43 -10.24 3.14
C PHE A 145 -8.40 -11.37 3.16
N PRO A 146 -7.46 -11.49 2.21
CA PRO A 146 -6.38 -12.49 2.29
C PRO A 146 -5.45 -12.31 3.50
N LEU A 147 -5.42 -11.13 4.14
CA LEU A 147 -4.62 -10.87 5.35
C LEU A 147 -5.23 -11.52 6.60
N LEU A 148 -6.54 -11.78 6.58
CA LEU A 148 -7.22 -12.43 7.69
C LEU A 148 -6.99 -13.94 7.60
N ASP A 149 -6.08 -14.47 8.42
CA ASP A 149 -5.91 -15.92 8.64
C ASP A 149 -7.11 -16.48 9.43
N SER A 150 -8.29 -16.45 8.82
CA SER A 150 -9.51 -16.96 9.42
C SER A 150 -10.11 -18.07 8.57
N SER A 151 -10.35 -19.21 9.22
CA SER A 151 -11.08 -20.34 8.64
C SER A 151 -12.60 -20.14 8.62
N SER A 152 -13.08 -18.92 8.85
CA SER A 152 -14.50 -18.61 8.85
C SER A 152 -15.08 -18.76 7.45
N GLU A 153 -16.13 -19.57 7.32
CA GLU A 153 -16.84 -19.79 6.05
C GLU A 153 -17.30 -18.48 5.40
N THR A 154 -17.63 -17.46 6.19
CA THR A 154 -18.06 -16.17 5.65
C THR A 154 -16.91 -15.32 5.11
N ILE A 155 -15.73 -15.42 5.69
CA ILE A 155 -14.53 -14.78 5.16
C ILE A 155 -14.10 -15.47 3.85
N LEU A 156 -14.12 -16.80 3.83
CA LEU A 156 -13.84 -17.58 2.63
C LEU A 156 -14.84 -17.26 1.50
N TYR A 157 -16.13 -17.17 1.82
CA TYR A 157 -17.16 -16.79 0.85
C TYR A 157 -16.91 -15.38 0.28
N ILE A 158 -16.55 -14.41 1.13
CA ILE A 158 -16.23 -13.06 0.67
C ILE A 158 -14.99 -13.07 -0.22
N GLN A 159 -13.94 -13.81 0.16
CA GLN A 159 -12.74 -13.97 -0.67
C GLN A 159 -13.07 -14.55 -2.04
N ASP A 160 -13.83 -15.65 -2.10
CA ASP A 160 -14.25 -16.26 -3.37
C ASP A 160 -15.02 -15.29 -4.27
N VAL A 161 -15.96 -14.52 -3.69
CA VAL A 161 -16.72 -13.52 -4.44
C VAL A 161 -15.80 -12.40 -4.95
N LEU A 162 -14.84 -11.95 -4.14
CA LEU A 162 -13.90 -10.89 -4.53
C LEU A 162 -12.91 -11.36 -5.60
N ASP A 163 -12.44 -12.60 -5.52
CA ASP A 163 -11.54 -13.22 -6.49
C ASP A 163 -12.22 -13.48 -7.85
N ALA A 164 -13.54 -13.71 -7.83
CA ALA A 164 -14.35 -13.83 -9.05
C ALA A 164 -14.56 -12.49 -9.79
N ILE A 165 -14.25 -11.35 -9.17
CA ILE A 165 -14.41 -10.03 -9.79
C ILE A 165 -13.30 -9.85 -10.83
N PRO A 166 -13.64 -9.56 -12.10
CA PRO A 166 -12.63 -9.30 -13.12
C PRO A 166 -11.77 -8.11 -12.68
N PRO A 167 -10.44 -8.17 -12.84
CA PRO A 167 -9.57 -7.09 -12.42
C PRO A 167 -10.03 -5.79 -13.08
N ALA A 168 -10.08 -4.70 -12.30
CA ALA A 168 -10.49 -3.39 -12.78
C ALA A 168 -9.81 -3.11 -14.14
N PRO A 169 -10.55 -2.64 -15.16
CA PRO A 169 -9.97 -2.31 -16.44
C PRO A 169 -8.80 -1.37 -16.17
N ARG A 170 -7.59 -1.82 -16.50
CA ARG A 170 -6.33 -1.15 -16.13
C ARG A 170 -6.43 0.31 -16.55
N ALA A 171 -6.77 1.20 -15.61
CA ALA A 171 -6.66 2.63 -15.81
C ALA A 171 -5.20 2.87 -16.16
N ASN A 172 -4.94 3.24 -17.42
CA ASN A 172 -3.64 3.47 -18.04
C ASN A 172 -2.47 3.20 -17.10
N LYS A 173 -1.89 1.99 -17.16
CA LYS A 173 -0.65 1.62 -16.44
C LYS A 173 0.44 2.63 -16.79
N ARG A 174 0.45 3.78 -16.11
CA ARG A 174 1.62 4.64 -16.02
C ARG A 174 2.65 3.74 -15.33
N ARG A 175 3.75 3.44 -16.02
CA ARG A 175 4.84 2.68 -15.41
C ARG A 175 5.20 3.39 -14.11
N SER A 176 5.24 2.65 -13.01
CA SER A 176 5.87 3.15 -11.80
C SER A 176 7.32 3.46 -12.18
N LEU A 177 7.68 4.74 -12.11
CA LEU A 177 9.05 5.15 -12.37
C LEU A 177 9.90 4.66 -11.21
N ALA A 178 11.16 4.32 -11.51
CA ALA A 178 12.09 4.02 -10.44
C ALA A 178 12.23 5.25 -9.51
N PRO A 179 12.59 5.07 -8.23
CA PRO A 179 12.92 6.19 -7.36
C PRO A 179 14.05 7.04 -7.96
N PHE A 180 14.03 8.36 -7.75
CA PHE A 180 15.08 9.29 -8.24
C PHE A 180 16.49 8.84 -7.86
N VAL A 181 16.66 8.25 -6.68
CA VAL A 181 17.94 7.70 -6.19
C VAL A 181 18.51 6.63 -7.12
N SER A 182 17.68 5.76 -7.68
CA SER A 182 18.12 4.72 -8.61
C SER A 182 18.66 5.33 -9.90
N TYR A 183 18.10 6.46 -10.35
CA TYR A 183 18.62 7.17 -11.52
C TYR A 183 19.99 7.80 -11.24
N PHE A 184 20.20 8.42 -10.07
CA PHE A 184 21.51 8.97 -9.70
C PHE A 184 22.57 7.88 -9.55
N ARG A 185 22.26 6.78 -8.86
CA ARG A 185 23.17 5.64 -8.73
C ARG A 185 23.53 5.02 -10.08
N PHE A 186 22.56 4.89 -10.98
CA PHE A 186 22.84 4.42 -12.33
C PHE A 186 23.78 5.37 -13.08
N SER A 187 23.64 6.69 -12.89
CA SER A 187 24.57 7.69 -13.42
C SER A 187 25.99 7.50 -12.87
N ASP A 188 26.12 7.28 -11.56
CA ASP A 188 27.43 7.09 -10.92
C ASP A 188 28.10 5.80 -11.40
N VAL A 189 27.36 4.69 -11.43
CA VAL A 189 27.86 3.38 -11.91
C VAL A 189 28.24 3.46 -13.39
N MET A 190 27.45 4.14 -14.21
CA MET A 190 27.79 4.35 -15.61
C MET A 190 29.09 5.16 -15.73
N THR A 191 29.23 6.26 -15.01
CA THR A 191 30.45 7.08 -15.05
C THR A 191 31.69 6.27 -14.66
N GLN A 192 31.61 5.51 -13.56
CA GLN A 192 32.69 4.63 -13.11
C GLN A 192 33.01 3.51 -14.12
N PHE A 193 31.98 2.94 -14.76
CA PHE A 193 32.15 1.94 -15.79
C PHE A 193 32.88 2.50 -17.01
N TRP A 194 32.51 3.70 -17.48
CA TRP A 194 33.15 4.33 -18.65
C TRP A 194 34.58 4.80 -18.39
N GLU A 195 34.94 5.11 -17.14
CA GLU A 195 36.32 5.45 -16.74
C GLU A 195 37.27 4.23 -16.78
N HIS A 196 36.75 3.01 -16.58
CA HIS A 196 37.55 1.79 -16.44
C HIS A 196 37.32 0.75 -17.56
N ALA A 197 36.44 1.03 -18.54
CA ALA A 197 36.06 0.08 -19.57
C ALA A 197 37.11 -0.06 -20.69
N GLU A 198 37.41 -1.30 -21.05
CA GLU A 198 38.17 -1.63 -22.25
C GLU A 198 37.34 -1.44 -23.52
N SER A 199 38.01 -1.24 -24.68
CA SER A 199 37.36 -0.88 -25.96
C SER A 199 36.28 -1.87 -26.41
N GLU A 200 36.43 -3.16 -26.12
CA GLU A 200 35.44 -4.20 -26.46
C GLU A 200 34.16 -4.07 -25.61
N GLN A 201 34.31 -3.73 -24.33
CA GLN A 201 33.17 -3.52 -23.41
C GLN A 201 32.47 -2.19 -23.70
N MET A 202 33.22 -1.15 -24.07
CA MET A 202 32.65 0.14 -24.51
C MET A 202 31.69 -0.04 -25.68
N ILE A 203 32.06 -0.82 -26.71
CA ILE A 203 31.19 -1.06 -27.87
C ILE A 203 29.91 -1.81 -27.48
N ARG A 204 30.03 -2.79 -26.58
CA ARG A 204 28.90 -3.61 -26.11
C ARG A 204 27.87 -2.81 -25.32
N PHE A 205 28.30 -1.87 -24.49
CA PHE A 205 27.42 -1.07 -23.63
C PHE A 205 27.14 0.35 -24.16
N PHE A 206 27.69 0.70 -25.32
CA PHE A 206 27.44 1.97 -25.99
C PHE A 206 25.95 2.29 -26.18
N PRO A 207 25.06 1.36 -26.60
CA PRO A 207 23.64 1.66 -26.74
C PRO A 207 22.98 2.11 -25.43
N LEU A 208 23.43 1.56 -24.30
CA LEU A 208 22.90 1.88 -22.98
C LEU A 208 23.33 3.27 -22.52
N TRP A 209 24.61 3.62 -22.74
CA TRP A 209 25.13 4.96 -22.45
C TRP A 209 24.50 6.04 -23.33
N LEU A 210 24.36 5.75 -24.62
CA LEU A 210 23.72 6.67 -25.56
C LEU A 210 22.26 6.94 -25.16
N TRP A 211 21.50 5.88 -24.85
CA TRP A 211 20.12 6.01 -24.39
C TRP A 211 20.03 6.79 -23.07
N TRP A 212 20.92 6.53 -22.12
CA TRP A 212 20.96 7.25 -20.85
C TRP A 212 21.21 8.75 -21.05
N ASN A 213 22.26 9.13 -21.78
CA ASN A 213 22.59 10.54 -22.01
C ASN A 213 21.50 11.27 -22.80
N LEU A 214 20.89 10.62 -23.80
CA LEU A 214 19.79 11.24 -24.55
C LEU A 214 18.54 11.49 -23.68
N THR A 215 18.30 10.64 -22.67
CA THR A 215 17.12 10.74 -21.81
C THR A 215 17.33 11.67 -20.61
N THR A 216 18.57 11.83 -20.12
CA THR A 216 18.92 12.76 -19.03
C THR A 216 19.16 14.19 -19.50
N ILE A 217 19.82 14.42 -20.65
CA ILE A 217 20.14 15.76 -21.17
C ILE A 217 18.86 16.54 -21.51
N ARG A 218 17.80 15.87 -21.97
CA ARG A 218 16.54 16.54 -22.32
C ARG A 218 15.74 17.08 -21.13
N ARG A 219 16.16 16.81 -19.88
CA ARG A 219 15.44 17.24 -18.66
C ARG A 219 16.13 18.37 -17.89
N CYS A 220 17.38 18.70 -18.18
CA CYS A 220 18.10 19.79 -17.49
C CYS A 220 18.01 21.15 -18.21
N ASP A 221 17.65 21.17 -19.50
CA ASP A 221 17.54 22.41 -20.29
C ASP A 221 16.08 22.86 -20.47
N GLN A 222 15.35 23.03 -19.36
CA GLN A 222 14.26 24.02 -19.34
C GLN A 222 14.72 25.22 -18.52
N PRO A 223 15.35 26.24 -19.14
CA PRO A 223 15.40 27.53 -18.51
C PRO A 223 13.96 28.01 -18.33
N SER A 224 13.64 28.36 -17.10
CA SER A 224 12.47 29.15 -16.72
C SER A 224 12.31 30.33 -17.67
N LEU A 225 11.34 30.26 -18.57
CA LEU A 225 10.84 31.42 -19.29
C LEU A 225 9.75 32.05 -18.42
N HIS A 226 10.10 33.22 -17.87
CA HIS A 226 9.18 34.26 -17.45
C HIS A 226 8.26 34.69 -18.59
#